data_AF-A0A519YFB4-F1
#
_entry.id   AF-A0A519YFB4-F1
#
_cell.length_a   1.000
_cell.length_b   1.000
_cell.length_c   1.000
_cell.angle_alpha   90.00
_cell.angle_beta   90.00
_cell.angle_gamma   90.00
#
_symmetry.space_group_name_H-M   'P 1'
#
loop_
_entity.id
_entity.type
_entity.pdbx_description
1 polymer ?
#
loop_
_entity_poly.entity_id
_entity_poly.type
_entity_poly.pdbx_seq_one_letter_code
_entity_poly.pdbx_strand_id
1 'polypeptide(L)'
;FKNAQEFKFTAKPQPSFNKDFERLLKNIRENKVRDFTTVIAADSVRQADRLRTIFDELDPNVQFQHLLIALREGYVDEQLGLAVYTDHQLFERYYRAQETKKFSKKKALTLRELKTLQPGDYVTHQDYGIARFAGLTQVEMNGHKQEAIRLVYRDDDVLTVSIHALHKIAKYSGAEGSPPTMSKLGSAEWENKKKSVKKKVKDIAADLIRLYAKRKTAPGFAFSKDGFMQAELESSFIYEDTPDQAKATEDVKNDMQQPHPMDRLVCGDVGFGKTEIAIRAAFKAAADGKQVAVLVPTTILAMQHYKTFRDRLANLPVTVEYINRFKTAKQVKETMERVAAGRTDILIGTHALTNKKLQFKDLGLLIIDEEQKFGVKTKDKLKEIKVNVDTLTLSATPIPRTLHFSLMGARDLSVIATPPPNRQPVTTELQVF
;
A
#
# COMPACT_ATOMS: atom_id res chain seq x y z
N PHE A 1 27.30 2.81 -50.39
CA PHE A 1 27.11 1.77 -51.41
C PHE A 1 26.61 2.43 -52.69
N LYS A 2 27.38 2.41 -53.79
CA LYS A 2 27.02 3.16 -55.03
C LYS A 2 25.91 2.49 -55.87
N ASN A 3 25.62 1.20 -55.63
CA ASN A 3 24.60 0.42 -56.33
C ASN A 3 23.53 -0.15 -55.37
N ALA A 4 23.27 0.50 -54.24
CA ALA A 4 22.24 0.03 -53.33
C ALA A 4 20.84 0.37 -53.88
N GLN A 5 19.94 -0.61 -53.85
CA GLN A 5 18.51 -0.37 -54.07
C GLN A 5 17.96 0.38 -52.86
N GLU A 6 17.44 1.58 -53.07
CA GLU A 6 16.76 2.36 -52.05
C GLU A 6 15.26 2.07 -52.06
N PHE A 7 14.75 1.59 -50.93
CA PHE A 7 13.31 1.43 -50.69
C PHE A 7 12.83 2.58 -49.81
N LYS A 8 11.85 3.35 -50.30
CA LYS A 8 11.22 4.43 -49.53
C LYS A 8 9.93 3.90 -48.90
N PHE A 9 9.93 3.83 -47.57
CA PHE A 9 8.72 3.54 -46.79
C PHE A 9 8.01 4.86 -46.49
N THR A 10 6.69 4.89 -46.64
CA THR A 10 5.86 6.10 -46.42
C THR A 10 5.26 6.15 -45.01
N ALA A 11 5.67 5.25 -44.12
CA ALA A 11 5.21 5.23 -42.74
C ALA A 11 5.60 6.52 -42.02
N LYS A 12 4.63 7.13 -41.33
CA LYS A 12 4.79 8.35 -40.55
C LYS A 12 4.70 8.01 -39.06
N PRO A 13 5.38 8.74 -38.17
CA PRO A 13 5.18 8.57 -36.73
C PRO A 13 3.72 8.87 -36.36
N GLN A 14 3.21 8.20 -35.31
CA GLN A 14 1.87 8.50 -34.81
C GLN A 14 1.75 9.99 -34.40
N PRO A 15 0.58 10.61 -34.60
CA PRO A 15 0.33 11.97 -34.09
C PRO A 15 0.47 12.05 -32.57
N SER A 16 0.83 13.22 -32.05
CA SER A 16 0.76 13.49 -30.62
C SER A 16 -0.66 13.89 -30.22
N PHE A 17 -1.20 13.23 -29.21
CA PHE A 17 -2.54 13.49 -28.69
C PHE A 17 -2.53 14.26 -27.38
N ASN A 18 -1.40 14.38 -26.68
CA ASN A 18 -1.26 15.12 -25.42
C ASN A 18 -2.34 14.78 -24.38
N LYS A 19 -2.69 13.49 -24.23
CA LYS A 19 -3.77 12.97 -23.36
C LYS A 19 -5.19 13.46 -23.70
N ASP A 20 -5.38 14.08 -24.86
CA ASP A 20 -6.69 14.47 -25.38
C ASP A 20 -7.35 13.28 -26.08
N PHE A 21 -8.24 12.59 -25.35
CA PHE A 21 -8.96 11.43 -25.86
C PHE A 21 -10.01 11.80 -26.91
N GLU A 22 -10.54 13.03 -26.92
CA GLU A 22 -11.47 13.46 -27.97
C GLU A 22 -10.74 13.60 -29.30
N ARG A 23 -9.54 14.19 -29.28
CA ARG A 23 -8.69 14.30 -30.47
C ARG A 23 -8.24 12.92 -30.97
N LEU A 24 -7.94 12.00 -30.06
CA LEU A 24 -7.64 10.62 -30.38
C LEU A 24 -8.83 9.93 -31.07
N LEU A 25 -10.04 10.05 -30.51
CA LEU A 25 -11.25 9.47 -31.08
C LEU A 25 -11.56 10.06 -32.46
N LYS A 26 -11.40 11.38 -32.64
CA LYS A 26 -11.53 12.02 -33.94
C LYS A 26 -10.57 11.41 -34.96
N ASN A 27 -9.31 11.20 -34.58
CA ASN A 27 -8.31 10.61 -35.47
C ASN A 27 -8.61 9.14 -35.79
N ILE A 28 -9.07 8.35 -34.82
CA ILE A 28 -9.50 6.96 -35.06
C ILE A 28 -10.71 6.92 -36.01
N ARG A 29 -11.67 7.84 -35.87
CA ARG A 29 -12.80 7.96 -36.81
C ARG A 29 -12.34 8.33 -38.21
N GLU A 30 -11.45 9.31 -38.35
CA GLU A 30 -10.86 9.69 -39.64
C GLU A 30 -10.14 8.51 -40.30
N ASN A 31 -9.40 7.73 -39.51
CA ASN A 31 -8.72 6.53 -39.98
C ASN A 31 -9.71 5.43 -40.39
N LYS A 32 -10.81 5.24 -39.64
CA LYS A 32 -11.88 4.32 -40.02
C LYS A 32 -12.54 4.70 -41.34
N VAL A 33 -12.77 5.99 -41.60
CA VAL A 33 -13.30 6.49 -42.90
C VAL A 33 -12.31 6.23 -44.03
N ARG A 34 -11.00 6.25 -43.76
CA ARG A 34 -9.94 5.95 -44.73
C ARG A 34 -9.65 4.45 -44.88
N ASP A 35 -10.45 3.59 -44.26
CA ASP A 35 -10.30 2.13 -44.22
C ASP A 35 -8.98 1.65 -43.57
N PHE A 36 -8.50 2.39 -42.56
CA PHE A 36 -7.31 2.01 -41.80
C PHE A 36 -7.66 1.04 -40.67
N THR A 37 -6.89 -0.04 -40.56
CA THR A 37 -6.90 -0.89 -39.37
C THR A 37 -6.23 -0.16 -38.22
N THR A 38 -6.96 0.06 -37.13
CA THR A 38 -6.43 0.68 -35.91
C THR A 38 -5.97 -0.40 -34.94
N VAL A 39 -4.70 -0.34 -34.57
CA VAL A 39 -4.05 -1.22 -33.59
C VAL A 39 -3.54 -0.37 -32.43
N ILE A 40 -3.80 -0.80 -31.20
CA ILE A 40 -3.16 -0.22 -30.02
C ILE A 40 -2.25 -1.28 -29.41
N ALA A 41 -0.96 -0.98 -29.37
CA ALA A 41 0.05 -1.77 -28.71
C ALA A 41 0.17 -1.34 -27.24
N ALA A 42 -0.09 -2.28 -26.33
CA ALA A 42 0.17 -2.12 -24.91
C ALA A 42 0.80 -3.40 -24.35
N ASP A 43 1.68 -3.27 -23.37
CA ASP A 43 2.39 -4.41 -22.78
C ASP A 43 1.58 -5.14 -21.71
N SER A 44 0.43 -4.59 -21.32
CA SER A 44 -0.42 -5.07 -20.24
C SER A 44 -1.88 -5.17 -20.66
N VAL A 45 -2.48 -6.34 -20.44
CA VAL A 45 -3.93 -6.58 -20.66
C VAL A 45 -4.77 -5.55 -19.90
N ARG A 46 -4.34 -5.13 -18.70
CA ARG A 46 -5.07 -4.13 -17.91
C ARG A 46 -5.07 -2.74 -18.54
N GLN A 47 -4.00 -2.36 -19.23
CA GLN A 47 -3.95 -1.09 -19.95
C GLN A 47 -4.86 -1.13 -21.19
N ALA A 48 -4.93 -2.29 -21.86
CA ALA A 48 -5.90 -2.55 -22.92
C ALA A 48 -7.34 -2.35 -22.44
N ASP A 49 -7.70 -3.01 -21.34
CA ASP A 49 -9.05 -2.98 -20.77
C ASP A 49 -9.43 -1.55 -20.37
N ARG A 50 -8.50 -0.80 -19.79
CA ARG A 50 -8.67 0.60 -19.42
C ARG A 50 -8.97 1.51 -20.61
N LEU A 51 -8.22 1.38 -21.71
CA LEU A 51 -8.50 2.13 -22.94
C LEU A 51 -9.86 1.76 -23.53
N ARG A 52 -10.22 0.47 -23.44
CA ARG A 52 -11.53 -0.01 -23.86
C ARG A 52 -12.66 0.62 -23.04
N THR A 53 -12.54 0.66 -21.71
CA THR A 53 -13.51 1.36 -20.85
C THR A 53 -13.66 2.84 -21.23
N ILE A 54 -12.54 3.53 -21.49
CA ILE A 54 -12.55 4.93 -21.90
C ILE A 54 -13.31 5.13 -23.23
N PHE A 55 -13.06 4.27 -24.22
CA PHE A 55 -13.73 4.39 -25.53
C PHE A 55 -15.18 3.93 -25.50
N ASP A 56 -15.52 2.86 -24.77
CA ASP A 56 -16.89 2.36 -24.66
C ASP A 56 -17.84 3.42 -24.07
N GLU A 57 -17.35 4.28 -23.18
CA GLU A 57 -18.14 5.36 -22.56
C GLU A 57 -18.23 6.61 -23.45
N LEU A 58 -17.17 6.94 -24.21
CA LEU A 58 -17.14 8.12 -25.10
C LEU A 58 -17.78 7.86 -26.48
N ASP A 59 -17.54 6.69 -27.08
CA ASP A 59 -18.12 6.26 -28.36
C ASP A 59 -18.06 4.72 -28.52
N PRO A 60 -19.17 4.00 -28.27
CA PRO A 60 -19.25 2.55 -28.36
C PRO A 60 -18.92 1.95 -29.74
N ASN A 61 -18.90 2.77 -30.81
CA ASN A 61 -18.70 2.29 -32.18
C ASN A 61 -17.22 2.25 -32.59
N VAL A 62 -16.32 2.70 -31.72
CA VAL A 62 -14.89 2.71 -31.96
C VAL A 62 -14.34 1.31 -31.75
N GLN A 63 -13.76 0.76 -32.82
CA GLN A 63 -13.15 -0.56 -32.81
C GLN A 63 -11.65 -0.41 -33.03
N PHE A 64 -10.87 -1.10 -32.19
CA PHE A 64 -9.43 -1.21 -32.34
C PHE A 64 -8.99 -2.64 -32.00
N GLN A 65 -7.89 -3.08 -32.60
CA GLN A 65 -7.25 -4.34 -32.26
C GLN A 65 -6.19 -4.09 -31.20
N HIS A 66 -6.07 -5.00 -30.24
CA HIS A 66 -5.05 -4.90 -29.21
C HIS A 66 -3.84 -5.78 -29.53
N LEU A 67 -2.65 -5.21 -29.45
CA LEU A 67 -1.38 -5.94 -29.62
C LEU A 67 -0.64 -5.98 -28.28
N LEU A 68 -0.46 -7.17 -27.71
CA LEU A 68 0.22 -7.37 -26.42
C LEU A 68 1.75 -7.34 -26.53
N ILE A 69 2.29 -6.25 -27.09
CA ILE A 69 3.71 -6.05 -27.32
C ILE A 69 4.06 -4.60 -26.97
N ALA A 70 5.19 -4.40 -26.28
CA ALA A 70 5.74 -3.06 -26.06
C ALA A 70 6.42 -2.56 -27.34
N LEU A 71 5.88 -1.52 -27.97
CA LEU A 71 6.53 -0.80 -29.06
C LEU A 71 7.10 0.51 -28.53
N ARG A 72 8.23 0.98 -29.08
CA ARG A 72 8.84 2.24 -28.66
C ARG A 72 8.09 3.46 -29.17
N GLU A 73 7.65 3.41 -30.43
CA GLU A 73 6.89 4.45 -31.09
C GLU A 73 5.82 3.79 -31.96
N GLY A 74 4.64 4.40 -31.99
CA GLY A 74 3.58 4.08 -32.93
C GLY A 74 3.82 4.76 -34.27
N TYR A 75 3.15 4.26 -35.29
CA TYR A 75 3.30 4.71 -36.66
C TYR A 75 1.99 4.55 -37.44
N VAL A 76 1.88 5.30 -38.52
CA VAL A 76 0.79 5.22 -39.49
C VAL A 76 1.41 4.86 -40.83
N ASP A 77 1.09 3.68 -41.33
CA ASP A 77 1.47 3.20 -42.66
C ASP A 77 0.30 3.41 -43.63
N GLU A 78 0.47 4.38 -44.54
CA GLU A 78 -0.55 4.70 -45.55
C GLU A 78 -0.64 3.67 -46.68
N GLN A 79 0.41 2.87 -46.92
CA GLN A 79 0.39 1.83 -47.96
C GLN A 79 -0.36 0.59 -47.50
N LEU A 80 -0.22 0.23 -46.22
CA LEU A 80 -0.91 -0.91 -45.62
C LEU A 80 -2.27 -0.57 -45.03
N GLY A 81 -2.64 0.72 -44.97
CA GLY A 81 -3.83 1.17 -44.27
C GLY A 81 -3.78 0.78 -42.79
N LEU A 82 -2.64 0.99 -42.12
CA LEU A 82 -2.41 0.55 -40.75
C LEU A 82 -2.06 1.74 -39.85
N ALA A 83 -2.80 1.93 -38.77
CA ALA A 83 -2.49 2.91 -37.74
C ALA A 83 -2.18 2.18 -36.43
N VAL A 84 -0.91 2.17 -36.02
CA VAL A 84 -0.44 1.55 -34.79
C VAL A 84 -0.15 2.63 -33.77
N TYR A 85 -0.92 2.66 -32.69
CA TYR A 85 -0.70 3.53 -31.54
C TYR A 85 -0.04 2.77 -30.40
N THR A 86 0.68 3.49 -29.54
CA THR A 86 1.26 2.91 -28.32
C THR A 86 0.65 3.52 -27.08
N ASP A 87 0.37 2.71 -26.07
CA ASP A 87 -0.24 3.17 -24.82
C ASP A 87 0.61 4.29 -24.18
N HIS A 88 1.93 4.13 -24.11
CA HIS A 88 2.79 5.13 -23.46
C HIS A 88 2.82 6.45 -24.22
N GLN A 89 2.69 6.50 -25.55
CA GLN A 89 2.57 7.78 -26.25
C GLN A 89 1.17 8.39 -26.15
N LEU A 90 0.11 7.57 -26.06
CA LEU A 90 -1.25 8.06 -25.81
C LEU A 90 -1.36 8.69 -24.40
N PHE A 91 -0.68 8.10 -23.42
CA PHE A 91 -0.68 8.53 -22.01
C PHE A 91 0.53 9.38 -21.60
N GLU A 92 1.44 9.72 -22.53
CA GLU A 92 2.73 10.41 -22.29
C GLU A 92 3.59 9.81 -21.16
N ARG A 93 3.73 8.48 -21.15
CA ARG A 93 4.60 7.73 -20.25
C ARG A 93 5.96 7.47 -20.91
N TYR A 94 6.97 7.23 -20.08
CA TYR A 94 8.31 6.83 -20.59
C TYR A 94 8.27 5.40 -21.13
N TYR A 95 8.74 5.20 -22.36
CA TYR A 95 8.97 3.85 -22.90
C TYR A 95 10.00 3.09 -22.05
N ARG A 96 9.71 1.83 -21.70
CA ARG A 96 10.66 0.91 -21.07
C ARG A 96 10.74 -0.40 -21.84
N ALA A 97 11.94 -0.75 -22.28
CA ALA A 97 12.22 -2.10 -22.74
C ALA A 97 12.11 -3.07 -21.56
N GLN A 98 11.44 -4.21 -21.74
CA GLN A 98 11.21 -5.19 -20.66
C GLN A 98 12.53 -5.61 -19.99
N GLU A 99 12.64 -5.40 -18.68
CA GLU A 99 13.55 -6.21 -17.87
C GLU A 99 12.93 -7.59 -17.67
N THR A 100 13.71 -8.63 -17.96
CA THR A 100 13.31 -10.02 -17.73
C THR A 100 12.94 -10.23 -16.27
N LYS A 101 11.72 -10.70 -16.01
CA LYS A 101 11.19 -10.98 -14.66
C LYS A 101 12.07 -12.00 -13.93
N LYS A 102 13.06 -11.54 -13.16
CA LYS A 102 13.78 -12.40 -12.21
C LYS A 102 12.85 -12.68 -11.02
N PHE A 103 12.35 -13.91 -10.96
CA PHE A 103 11.61 -14.45 -9.82
C PHE A 103 12.39 -14.21 -8.52
N SER A 104 11.80 -13.46 -7.59
CA SER A 104 12.37 -13.24 -6.26
C SER A 104 12.23 -14.52 -5.42
N LYS A 105 13.36 -15.19 -5.14
CA LYS A 105 13.44 -16.28 -4.15
C LYS A 105 13.13 -15.72 -2.75
N LYS A 106 11.88 -15.75 -2.31
CA LYS A 106 11.48 -15.42 -0.92
C LYS A 106 10.83 -16.61 -0.23
N LYS A 107 11.59 -17.36 0.57
CA LYS A 107 11.12 -18.27 1.65
C LYS A 107 12.30 -18.90 2.46
N ALA A 108 13.17 -18.09 3.07
CA ALA A 108 14.32 -18.61 3.84
C ALA A 108 14.74 -17.75 5.05
N LEU A 109 13.79 -17.13 5.76
CA LEU A 109 14.11 -16.23 6.88
C LEU A 109 14.41 -16.96 8.20
N THR A 110 13.92 -18.18 8.43
CA THR A 110 14.01 -18.86 9.73
C THR A 110 15.33 -19.58 10.02
N LEU A 111 16.13 -19.94 9.01
CA LEU A 111 17.42 -20.63 9.19
C LEU A 111 18.62 -19.68 9.32
N ARG A 112 18.48 -18.41 8.92
CA ARG A 112 19.56 -17.41 8.98
C ARG A 112 19.71 -16.79 10.37
N GLU A 113 18.62 -16.63 11.12
CA GLU A 113 18.63 -15.94 12.43
C GLU A 113 19.42 -16.72 13.50
N LEU A 114 19.40 -18.06 13.49
CA LEU A 114 20.17 -18.88 14.42
C LEU A 114 21.69 -18.83 14.16
N LYS A 115 22.13 -18.58 12.92
CA LYS A 115 23.57 -18.39 12.60
C LYS A 115 24.14 -17.06 13.10
N THR A 116 23.31 -16.18 13.67
CA THR A 116 23.72 -14.85 14.14
C THR A 116 23.84 -14.73 15.66
N LEU A 117 23.56 -15.81 16.41
CA LEU A 117 23.64 -15.78 17.87
C LEU A 117 25.11 -15.80 18.33
N GLN A 118 25.51 -14.76 19.04
CA GLN A 118 26.83 -14.66 19.66
C GLN A 118 26.72 -14.80 21.19
N PRO A 119 27.73 -15.39 21.86
CA PRO A 119 27.78 -15.39 23.32
C PRO A 119 27.59 -13.96 23.87
N GLY A 120 26.66 -13.79 24.80
CA GLY A 120 26.24 -12.48 25.31
C GLY A 120 24.90 -12.00 24.77
N ASP A 121 24.41 -12.53 23.65
CA ASP A 121 23.08 -12.21 23.12
C ASP A 121 21.97 -12.62 24.09
N TYR A 122 20.91 -11.81 24.16
CA TYR A 122 19.70 -12.19 24.88
C TYR A 122 18.81 -13.09 24.01
N VAL A 123 18.31 -14.17 24.60
CA VAL A 123 17.41 -15.13 23.99
C VAL A 123 16.18 -15.33 24.86
N THR A 124 15.06 -15.67 24.23
CA THR A 124 13.82 -16.01 24.91
C THR A 124 13.59 -17.51 24.78
N HIS A 125 13.52 -18.21 25.91
CA HIS A 125 13.06 -19.58 25.99
C HIS A 125 11.54 -19.61 26.26
N GLN A 126 10.79 -20.39 25.49
CA GLN A 126 9.32 -20.45 25.56
C GLN A 126 8.77 -20.74 26.97
N ASP A 127 9.49 -21.56 27.74
CA ASP A 127 9.06 -22.07 29.05
C ASP A 127 9.67 -21.30 30.25
N TYR A 128 10.85 -20.69 30.09
CA TYR A 128 11.65 -20.17 31.21
C TYR A 128 11.94 -18.66 31.12
N GLY A 129 11.64 -18.03 29.97
CA GLY A 129 11.76 -16.60 29.80
C GLY A 129 13.07 -16.14 29.19
N ILE A 130 13.51 -14.94 29.55
CA ILE A 130 14.65 -14.26 28.93
C ILE A 130 15.94 -14.67 29.63
N ALA A 131 16.91 -15.14 28.85
CA ALA A 131 18.23 -15.57 29.29
C ALA A 131 19.33 -14.96 28.41
N ARG A 132 20.57 -15.03 28.87
CA ARG A 132 21.77 -14.72 28.09
C ARG A 132 22.33 -16.00 27.49
N PHE A 133 22.61 -16.00 26.19
CA PHE A 133 23.26 -17.11 25.51
C PHE A 133 24.74 -17.17 25.87
N ALA A 134 25.21 -18.31 26.39
CA ALA A 134 26.59 -18.51 26.82
C ALA A 134 27.41 -19.40 25.87
N GLY A 135 26.81 -19.90 24.79
CA GLY A 135 27.47 -20.75 23.79
C GLY A 135 26.98 -22.20 23.80
N LEU A 136 27.68 -23.03 23.02
CA LEU A 136 27.47 -24.47 22.95
C LEU A 136 28.42 -25.18 23.91
N THR A 137 27.92 -26.20 24.62
CA THR A 137 28.68 -27.04 25.54
C THR A 137 28.36 -28.50 25.27
N GLN A 138 29.36 -29.38 25.36
CA GLN A 138 29.12 -30.82 25.35
C GLN A 138 28.73 -31.29 26.75
N VAL A 139 27.64 -32.04 26.83
CA VAL A 139 27.11 -32.63 28.06
C VAL A 139 27.02 -34.13 27.86
N GLU A 140 27.38 -34.89 28.88
CA GLU A 140 27.28 -36.35 28.86
C GLU A 140 25.94 -36.75 29.48
N MET A 141 25.04 -37.30 28.67
CA MET A 141 23.74 -37.79 29.10
C MET A 141 23.63 -39.27 28.76
N ASN A 142 23.37 -40.11 29.76
CA ASN A 142 23.22 -41.57 29.60
C ASN A 142 24.40 -42.23 28.85
N GLY A 143 25.63 -41.79 29.12
CA GLY A 143 26.86 -42.34 28.50
C GLY A 143 27.15 -41.88 27.07
N HIS A 144 26.34 -40.96 26.52
CA HIS A 144 26.58 -40.37 25.20
C HIS A 144 26.85 -38.86 25.33
N LYS A 145 27.90 -38.39 24.64
CA LYS A 145 28.18 -36.96 24.49
C LYS A 145 27.16 -36.34 23.56
N GLN A 146 26.41 -35.37 24.06
CA GLN A 146 25.46 -34.58 23.28
C GLN A 146 25.84 -33.11 23.37
N GLU A 147 25.71 -32.40 22.25
CA GLU A 147 25.85 -30.97 22.23
C GLU A 147 24.57 -30.30 22.75
N ALA A 148 24.74 -29.29 23.59
CA ALA A 148 23.65 -28.52 24.16
C ALA A 148 24.01 -27.03 24.19
N ILE A 149 22.98 -26.21 24.23
CA ILE A 149 23.07 -24.76 24.36
C ILE A 149 23.04 -24.40 25.84
N ARG A 150 24.03 -23.61 26.27
CA ARG A 150 24.09 -23.09 27.64
C ARG A 150 23.44 -21.70 27.68
N LEU A 151 22.43 -21.56 28.55
CA LEU A 151 21.73 -20.32 28.82
C LEU A 151 21.96 -19.90 30.27
N VAL A 152 22.21 -18.62 30.51
CA VAL A 152 22.42 -18.03 31.84
C VAL A 152 21.25 -17.11 32.17
N TYR A 153 20.62 -17.33 33.32
CA TYR A 153 19.49 -16.57 33.84
C TYR A 153 19.95 -15.59 34.93
N ARG A 154 19.00 -14.91 35.57
CA ARG A 154 19.27 -14.07 36.75
C ARG A 154 19.89 -14.92 37.87
N ASP A 155 20.71 -14.31 38.71
CA ASP A 155 21.45 -14.96 39.80
C ASP A 155 22.47 -16.02 39.32
N ASP A 156 22.93 -15.92 38.05
CA ASP A 156 23.87 -16.85 37.39
C ASP A 156 23.37 -18.31 37.28
N ASP A 157 22.05 -18.53 37.42
CA ASP A 157 21.42 -19.83 37.21
C ASP A 157 21.62 -20.31 35.77
N VAL A 158 22.06 -21.56 35.59
CA VAL A 158 22.38 -22.13 34.26
C VAL A 158 21.32 -23.14 33.83
N LEU A 159 20.83 -22.99 32.59
CA LEU A 159 20.00 -23.99 31.92
C LEU A 159 20.74 -24.53 30.69
N THR A 160 20.83 -25.86 30.60
CA THR A 160 21.41 -26.54 29.45
C THR A 160 20.29 -27.13 28.59
N VAL A 161 20.16 -26.66 27.35
CA VAL A 161 19.07 -27.02 26.43
C VAL A 161 19.63 -27.85 25.28
N SER A 162 19.11 -29.06 25.08
CA SER A 162 19.51 -29.90 23.93
C SER A 162 19.28 -29.19 22.60
N ILE A 163 20.17 -29.41 21.62
CA ILE A 163 20.02 -28.89 20.25
C ILE A 163 18.67 -29.28 19.63
N HIS A 164 18.10 -30.44 19.98
CA HIS A 164 16.79 -30.86 19.47
C HIS A 164 15.65 -29.93 19.92
N ALA A 165 15.82 -29.22 21.04
CA ALA A 165 14.86 -28.25 21.57
C ALA A 165 15.12 -26.80 21.09
N LEU A 166 15.98 -26.61 20.09
CA LEU A 166 16.28 -25.29 19.48
C LEU A 166 15.02 -24.49 19.10
N HIS A 167 13.97 -25.17 18.66
CA HIS A 167 12.69 -24.56 18.27
C HIS A 167 11.98 -23.81 19.42
N LYS A 168 12.39 -24.03 20.68
CA LYS A 168 11.88 -23.33 21.86
C LYS A 168 12.61 -22.02 22.16
N ILE A 169 13.71 -21.75 21.47
CA ILE A 169 14.58 -20.60 21.68
C ILE A 169 14.42 -19.64 20.50
N ALA A 170 14.22 -18.36 20.81
CA ALA A 170 14.23 -17.28 19.82
C ALA A 170 15.17 -16.15 20.29
N LYS A 171 15.84 -15.47 19.35
CA LYS A 171 16.60 -14.26 19.69
C LYS A 171 15.65 -13.22 20.27
N TYR A 172 16.03 -12.58 21.38
CA TYR A 172 15.22 -11.53 21.96
C TYR A 172 15.27 -10.27 21.08
N SER A 173 14.10 -9.68 20.80
CA SER A 173 13.97 -8.43 20.05
C SER A 173 13.15 -7.44 20.90
N GLY A 174 13.84 -6.50 21.55
CA GLY A 174 13.24 -5.46 22.40
C GLY A 174 13.38 -4.06 21.82
N ALA A 175 12.81 -3.06 22.50
CA ALA A 175 13.04 -1.65 22.16
C ALA A 175 14.54 -1.32 22.31
N GLU A 176 15.11 -0.67 21.29
CA GLU A 176 16.55 -0.36 21.22
C GLU A 176 17.05 0.41 22.46
N GLY A 177 18.18 0.00 23.02
CA GLY A 177 18.97 0.79 23.97
C GLY A 177 18.91 0.38 25.45
N SER A 178 18.04 -0.56 25.88
CA SER A 178 18.01 -1.04 27.27
C SER A 178 18.12 -2.58 27.36
N PRO A 179 19.04 -3.14 28.17
CA PRO A 179 19.11 -4.58 28.38
C PRO A 179 17.82 -5.09 29.03
N PRO A 180 17.26 -6.22 28.57
CA PRO A 180 16.04 -6.77 29.14
C PRO A 180 16.26 -7.27 30.56
N THR A 181 15.20 -7.30 31.36
CA THR A 181 15.20 -7.99 32.64
C THR A 181 15.27 -9.50 32.44
N MET A 182 16.38 -10.13 32.85
CA MET A 182 16.54 -11.58 32.82
C MET A 182 15.53 -12.25 33.74
N SER A 183 15.00 -13.38 33.30
CA SER A 183 14.07 -14.19 34.08
C SER A 183 14.84 -15.00 35.14
N LYS A 184 14.16 -15.44 36.20
CA LYS A 184 14.72 -16.30 37.25
C LYS A 184 14.19 -17.72 37.10
N LEU A 185 15.09 -18.71 37.16
CA LEU A 185 14.70 -20.11 37.07
C LEU A 185 13.91 -20.54 38.32
N GLY A 186 12.91 -21.40 38.13
CA GLY A 186 12.02 -21.85 39.21
C GLY A 186 11.00 -20.81 39.71
N SER A 187 11.06 -19.56 39.24
CA SER A 187 10.07 -18.52 39.59
C SER A 187 8.82 -18.61 38.70
N ALA A 188 7.64 -18.41 39.30
CA ALA A 188 6.38 -18.28 38.57
C ALA A 188 6.23 -16.94 37.82
N GLU A 189 7.20 -16.02 37.92
CA GLU A 189 7.19 -14.70 37.26
C GLU A 189 6.91 -14.80 35.75
N TRP A 190 7.60 -15.69 35.04
CA TRP A 190 7.44 -15.86 33.60
C TRP A 190 6.07 -16.41 33.23
N GLU A 191 5.61 -17.43 33.96
CA GLU A 191 4.31 -18.04 33.72
C GLU A 191 3.18 -17.04 33.98
N ASN A 192 3.26 -16.26 35.06
CA ASN A 192 2.32 -15.19 35.39
C ASN A 192 2.32 -14.09 34.33
N LYS A 193 3.51 -13.67 33.86
CA LYS A 193 3.65 -12.70 32.76
C LYS A 193 3.02 -13.23 31.47
N LYS A 194 3.26 -14.50 31.12
CA LYS A 194 2.66 -15.18 29.95
C LYS A 194 1.14 -15.28 30.07
N LYS A 195 0.60 -15.64 31.24
CA LYS A 195 -0.85 -15.66 31.52
C LYS A 195 -1.48 -14.27 31.37
N SER A 196 -0.86 -13.26 31.96
CA SER A 196 -1.33 -11.86 31.88
C SER A 196 -1.34 -11.34 30.44
N VAL A 197 -0.24 -11.54 29.69
CA VAL A 197 -0.17 -11.16 28.28
C VAL A 197 -1.16 -11.95 27.43
N LYS A 198 -1.30 -13.27 27.64
CA LYS A 198 -2.29 -14.09 26.95
C LYS A 198 -3.72 -13.60 27.17
N LYS A 199 -4.06 -13.18 28.40
CA LYS A 199 -5.35 -12.55 28.71
C LYS A 199 -5.53 -11.26 27.92
N LYS A 200 -4.57 -10.34 27.98
CA LYS A 200 -4.61 -9.07 27.22
C LYS A 200 -4.77 -9.28 25.71
N VAL A 201 -4.04 -10.25 25.14
CA VAL A 201 -4.15 -10.58 23.71
C VAL A 201 -5.54 -11.12 23.38
N LYS A 202 -6.12 -11.96 24.24
CA LYS A 202 -7.52 -12.43 24.08
C LYS A 202 -8.52 -11.29 24.16
N ASP A 203 -8.34 -10.37 25.10
CA ASP A 203 -9.24 -9.21 25.27
C ASP A 203 -9.20 -8.31 24.01
N ILE A 204 -7.99 -8.02 23.49
CA ILE A 204 -7.81 -7.27 22.24
C ILE A 204 -8.47 -8.00 21.05
N ALA A 205 -8.27 -9.31 20.94
CA ALA A 205 -8.89 -10.10 19.87
C ALA A 205 -10.42 -10.09 19.96
N ALA A 206 -10.98 -10.23 21.16
CA ALA A 206 -12.43 -10.16 21.39
C ALA A 206 -12.99 -8.79 20.99
N ASP A 207 -12.31 -7.70 21.34
CA ASP A 207 -12.73 -6.35 20.98
C ASP A 207 -12.64 -6.09 19.47
N LEU A 208 -11.61 -6.61 18.79
CA LEU A 208 -11.51 -6.55 17.32
C LEU A 208 -12.66 -7.32 16.64
N ILE A 209 -12.97 -8.53 17.12
CA ILE A 209 -14.07 -9.34 16.58
C ILE A 209 -15.42 -8.63 16.80
N ARG A 210 -15.65 -8.05 17.98
CA ARG A 210 -16.87 -7.27 18.27
C ARG A 210 -17.00 -6.07 17.35
N LEU A 211 -15.91 -5.33 17.13
CA LEU A 211 -15.90 -4.17 16.22
C LEU A 211 -16.25 -4.61 14.79
N TYR A 212 -15.63 -5.69 14.31
CA TYR A 212 -15.89 -6.22 12.96
C TYR A 212 -17.33 -6.72 12.80
N ALA A 213 -17.84 -7.48 13.77
CA ALA A 213 -19.23 -7.92 13.77
C ALA A 213 -20.20 -6.73 13.70
N LYS A 214 -19.94 -5.68 14.49
CA LYS A 214 -20.74 -4.45 14.47
C LYS A 214 -20.70 -3.76 13.11
N ARG A 215 -19.53 -3.69 12.45
CA ARG A 215 -19.36 -3.10 11.11
C ARG A 215 -20.07 -3.89 10.03
N LYS A 216 -19.98 -5.23 10.07
CA LYS A 216 -20.61 -6.09 9.06
C LYS A 216 -22.13 -5.96 9.03
N THR A 217 -22.73 -5.62 10.17
CA THR A 217 -24.17 -5.33 10.29
C THR A 217 -24.52 -3.85 10.17
N ALA A 218 -23.54 -2.95 10.22
CA ALA A 218 -23.79 -1.52 10.11
C ALA A 218 -24.13 -1.16 8.66
N PRO A 219 -25.10 -0.27 8.43
CA PRO A 219 -25.35 0.25 7.10
C PRO A 219 -24.11 1.03 6.64
N GLY A 220 -23.48 0.58 5.57
CA GLY A 220 -22.42 1.30 4.87
C GLY A 220 -22.95 2.04 3.65
N PHE A 221 -22.03 2.60 2.87
CA PHE A 221 -22.32 3.18 1.57
C PHE A 221 -21.61 2.37 0.50
N ALA A 222 -22.37 1.68 -0.34
CA ALA A 222 -21.82 0.98 -1.50
C ALA A 222 -21.51 2.00 -2.59
N PHE A 223 -20.22 2.32 -2.77
CA PHE A 223 -19.77 3.18 -3.85
C PHE A 223 -20.07 2.55 -5.22
N SER A 224 -20.31 3.37 -6.25
CA SER A 224 -20.61 2.91 -7.59
C SER A 224 -19.42 2.17 -8.21
N LYS A 225 -19.62 1.52 -9.36
CA LYS A 225 -18.49 1.06 -10.19
C LYS A 225 -17.72 2.26 -10.74
N ASP A 226 -16.49 2.02 -11.17
CA ASP A 226 -15.65 3.05 -11.77
C ASP A 226 -16.26 3.53 -13.09
N GLY A 227 -16.32 4.85 -13.28
CA GLY A 227 -16.67 5.48 -14.55
C GLY A 227 -15.46 6.12 -15.24
N PHE A 228 -15.70 6.83 -16.35
CA PHE A 228 -14.69 7.44 -17.21
C PHE A 228 -13.66 8.25 -16.42
N MET A 229 -14.10 9.08 -15.48
CA MET A 229 -13.21 9.98 -14.74
C MET A 229 -12.23 9.22 -13.82
N GLN A 230 -12.66 8.09 -13.25
CA GLN A 230 -11.77 7.24 -12.46
C GLN A 230 -10.71 6.61 -13.38
N ALA A 231 -11.13 6.18 -14.57
CA ALA A 231 -10.20 5.71 -15.60
C ALA A 231 -9.28 6.84 -16.07
N GLU A 232 -9.73 8.09 -16.19
CA GLU A 232 -8.88 9.22 -16.54
C GLU A 232 -7.83 9.51 -15.46
N LEU A 233 -8.24 9.58 -14.18
CA LEU A 233 -7.33 9.77 -13.05
C LEU A 233 -6.20 8.76 -13.06
N GLU A 234 -6.56 7.49 -13.18
CA GLU A 234 -5.58 6.41 -13.15
C GLU A 234 -4.72 6.40 -14.43
N SER A 235 -5.25 6.89 -15.56
CA SER A 235 -4.55 6.98 -16.85
C SER A 235 -3.47 8.03 -16.79
N SER A 236 -3.78 9.16 -16.17
CA SER A 236 -2.88 10.29 -16.00
C SER A 236 -1.68 9.99 -15.08
N PHE A 237 -1.69 8.85 -14.38
CA PHE A 237 -0.54 8.42 -13.59
C PHE A 237 0.65 8.08 -14.50
N ILE A 238 1.76 8.79 -14.28
CA ILE A 238 2.96 8.72 -15.12
C ILE A 238 3.79 7.45 -14.93
N TYR A 239 3.50 6.69 -13.87
CA TYR A 239 4.19 5.45 -13.55
C TYR A 239 3.28 4.25 -13.80
N GLU A 240 3.87 3.12 -14.17
CA GLU A 240 3.14 1.85 -14.23
C GLU A 240 3.02 1.25 -12.82
N ASP A 241 1.85 0.72 -12.51
CA ASP A 241 1.61 0.03 -11.25
C ASP A 241 2.38 -1.29 -11.18
N THR A 242 2.98 -1.57 -10.04
CA THR A 242 3.45 -2.93 -9.74
C THR A 242 2.26 -3.88 -9.58
N PRO A 243 2.45 -5.21 -9.76
CA PRO A 243 1.38 -6.18 -9.54
C PRO A 243 0.70 -6.06 -8.17
N ASP A 244 1.49 -5.76 -7.12
CA ASP A 244 0.97 -5.57 -5.77
C ASP A 244 0.17 -4.26 -5.62
N GLN A 245 0.60 -3.17 -6.27
CA GLN A 245 -0.13 -1.89 -6.28
C GLN A 245 -1.48 -2.01 -6.98
N ALA A 246 -1.49 -2.66 -8.15
CA ALA A 246 -2.71 -2.86 -8.91
C ALA A 246 -3.69 -3.77 -8.15
N LYS A 247 -3.20 -4.86 -7.53
CA LYS A 247 -4.01 -5.70 -6.66
C LYS A 247 -4.56 -4.93 -5.46
N ALA A 248 -3.73 -4.16 -4.76
CA ALA A 248 -4.19 -3.36 -3.62
C ALA A 248 -5.22 -2.29 -4.02
N THR A 249 -5.08 -1.70 -5.21
CA THR A 249 -6.07 -0.76 -5.76
C THR A 249 -7.41 -1.46 -5.99
N GLU A 250 -7.39 -2.64 -6.61
CA GLU A 250 -8.58 -3.44 -6.90
C GLU A 250 -9.28 -3.91 -5.61
N ASP A 251 -8.50 -4.43 -4.64
CA ASP A 251 -8.97 -4.83 -3.33
C ASP A 251 -9.71 -3.66 -2.61
N VAL A 252 -9.11 -2.46 -2.59
CA VAL A 252 -9.73 -1.27 -1.97
C VAL A 252 -11.03 -0.90 -2.67
N LYS A 253 -11.06 -0.88 -4.01
CA LYS A 253 -12.25 -0.52 -4.78
C LYS A 253 -13.38 -1.54 -4.60
N ASN A 254 -13.04 -2.82 -4.52
CA ASN A 254 -14.02 -3.89 -4.34
C ASN A 254 -14.68 -3.82 -2.96
N ASP A 255 -13.89 -3.49 -1.93
CA ASP A 255 -14.41 -3.27 -0.58
C ASP A 255 -15.31 -2.04 -0.51
N MET A 256 -14.92 -0.93 -1.13
CA MET A 256 -15.74 0.29 -1.21
C MET A 256 -17.10 0.05 -1.91
N GLN A 257 -17.17 -0.90 -2.84
CA GLN A 257 -18.43 -1.24 -3.53
C GLN A 257 -19.36 -2.13 -2.69
N GLN A 258 -18.94 -2.57 -1.50
CA GLN A 258 -19.78 -3.41 -0.63
C GLN A 258 -20.78 -2.57 0.18
N PRO A 259 -21.93 -3.14 0.57
CA PRO A 259 -22.94 -2.43 1.36
C PRO A 259 -22.55 -2.20 2.83
N HIS A 260 -21.41 -2.73 3.28
CA HIS A 260 -20.91 -2.60 4.64
C HIS A 260 -19.62 -1.75 4.68
N PRO A 261 -19.34 -1.03 5.77
CA PRO A 261 -18.18 -0.13 5.84
C PRO A 261 -16.82 -0.84 5.74
N MET A 262 -15.98 -0.51 4.74
CA MET A 262 -14.61 -1.03 4.56
C MET A 262 -13.70 -0.72 5.76
N ASP A 263 -12.87 -1.66 6.23
CA ASP A 263 -11.72 -1.40 7.11
C ASP A 263 -10.46 -2.11 6.59
N ARG A 264 -9.77 -1.46 5.65
CA ARG A 264 -8.59 -2.01 4.99
C ARG A 264 -7.32 -1.34 5.46
N LEU A 265 -6.28 -2.15 5.66
CA LEU A 265 -4.92 -1.71 5.88
C LEU A 265 -4.06 -1.99 4.64
N VAL A 266 -3.42 -0.96 4.10
CA VAL A 266 -2.42 -1.07 3.03
C VAL A 266 -1.03 -0.88 3.63
N CYS A 267 -0.25 -1.96 3.62
CA CYS A 267 1.13 -1.97 4.11
C CYS A 267 2.10 -1.98 2.93
N GLY A 268 3.14 -1.15 2.98
CA GLY A 268 4.22 -1.17 1.99
C GLY A 268 5.30 -0.20 2.37
N ASP A 269 6.53 -0.40 1.91
CA ASP A 269 7.65 0.47 2.29
C ASP A 269 7.48 1.93 1.78
N VAL A 270 8.28 2.85 2.30
CA VAL A 270 8.33 4.24 1.83
C VAL A 270 8.64 4.27 0.34
N GLY A 271 7.85 5.01 -0.43
CA GLY A 271 7.98 5.10 -1.89
C GLY A 271 7.31 3.97 -2.68
N PHE A 272 6.62 3.02 -2.04
CA PHE A 272 5.91 1.93 -2.75
C PHE A 272 4.53 2.35 -3.30
N GLY A 273 4.28 3.65 -3.47
CA GLY A 273 3.05 4.15 -4.11
C GLY A 273 1.77 4.03 -3.28
N LYS A 274 1.85 3.86 -1.95
CA LYS A 274 0.67 3.86 -1.05
C LYS A 274 -0.22 5.10 -1.23
N THR A 275 0.41 6.26 -1.44
CA THR A 275 -0.30 7.52 -1.67
C THR A 275 -1.17 7.50 -2.91
N GLU A 276 -0.73 6.84 -3.99
CA GLU A 276 -1.52 6.75 -5.23
C GLU A 276 -2.79 5.91 -5.02
N ILE A 277 -2.71 4.81 -4.26
CA ILE A 277 -3.90 4.02 -3.89
C ILE A 277 -4.89 4.87 -3.09
N ALA A 278 -4.40 5.68 -2.15
CA ALA A 278 -5.25 6.59 -1.38
C ALA A 278 -5.88 7.70 -2.22
N ILE A 279 -5.16 8.25 -3.21
CA ILE A 279 -5.70 9.26 -4.14
C ILE A 279 -6.84 8.64 -4.98
N ARG A 280 -6.63 7.43 -5.51
CA ARG A 280 -7.65 6.72 -6.29
C ARG A 280 -8.90 6.42 -5.47
N ALA A 281 -8.74 5.98 -4.22
CA ALA A 281 -9.86 5.76 -3.30
C ALA A 281 -10.59 7.06 -2.93
N ALA A 282 -9.84 8.13 -2.66
CA ALA A 282 -10.41 9.44 -2.34
C ALA A 282 -11.21 10.02 -3.50
N PHE A 283 -10.68 9.91 -4.72
CA PHE A 283 -11.39 10.39 -5.90
C PHE A 283 -12.65 9.57 -6.17
N LYS A 284 -12.60 8.24 -6.03
CA LYS A 284 -13.78 7.38 -6.14
C LYS A 284 -14.88 7.82 -5.17
N ALA A 285 -14.53 8.11 -3.92
CA ALA A 285 -15.50 8.56 -2.94
C ALA A 285 -16.07 9.96 -3.27
N ALA A 286 -15.21 10.89 -3.69
CA ALA A 286 -15.62 12.23 -4.10
C ALA A 286 -16.50 12.23 -5.36
N ALA A 287 -16.24 11.34 -6.31
CA ALA A 287 -17.03 11.19 -7.54
C ALA A 287 -18.49 10.76 -7.24
N ASP A 288 -18.71 10.01 -6.15
CA ASP A 288 -20.04 9.63 -5.66
C ASP A 288 -20.68 10.69 -4.74
N GLY A 289 -20.10 11.89 -4.69
CA GLY A 289 -20.60 13.01 -3.88
C GLY A 289 -20.35 12.85 -2.38
N LYS A 290 -19.49 11.90 -1.96
CA LYS A 290 -19.09 11.74 -0.56
C LYS A 290 -17.83 12.54 -0.25
N GLN A 291 -17.79 13.12 0.94
CA GLN A 291 -16.60 13.80 1.43
C GLN A 291 -15.56 12.79 1.95
N VAL A 292 -14.28 13.17 1.84
CA VAL A 292 -13.12 12.38 2.25
C VAL A 292 -12.31 13.14 3.29
N ALA A 293 -11.95 12.46 4.37
CA ALA A 293 -11.02 12.96 5.37
C ALA A 293 -9.68 12.21 5.27
N VAL A 294 -8.58 12.93 5.08
CA VAL A 294 -7.22 12.37 5.08
C VAL A 294 -6.48 12.83 6.32
N LEU A 295 -6.34 11.92 7.29
CA LEU A 295 -5.72 12.18 8.58
C LEU A 295 -4.24 11.78 8.56
N VAL A 296 -3.36 12.72 8.88
CA VAL A 296 -1.90 12.53 8.90
C VAL A 296 -1.28 13.04 10.21
N PRO A 297 -0.13 12.51 10.66
CA PRO A 297 0.35 12.78 12.02
C PRO A 297 1.05 14.14 12.15
N THR A 298 1.61 14.68 11.08
CA THR A 298 2.39 15.92 11.11
C THR A 298 1.90 16.95 10.11
N THR A 299 2.17 18.22 10.39
CA THR A 299 1.76 19.34 9.54
C THR A 299 2.52 19.38 8.22
N ILE A 300 3.76 18.87 8.20
CA ILE A 300 4.57 18.69 6.98
C ILE A 300 3.93 17.62 6.10
N LEU A 301 3.57 16.46 6.67
CA LEU A 301 2.87 15.41 5.91
C LEU A 301 1.52 15.91 5.38
N ALA A 302 0.79 16.73 6.14
CA ALA A 302 -0.46 17.33 5.66
C ALA A 302 -0.25 18.20 4.43
N MET A 303 0.82 18.98 4.41
CA MET A 303 1.16 19.82 3.26
C MET A 303 1.64 18.99 2.06
N GLN A 304 2.42 17.93 2.30
CA GLN A 304 2.90 17.01 1.24
C GLN A 304 1.73 16.27 0.58
N HIS A 305 0.82 15.72 1.39
CA HIS A 305 -0.41 15.11 0.89
C HIS A 305 -1.27 16.12 0.16
N TYR A 306 -1.49 17.31 0.73
CA TYR A 306 -2.25 18.38 0.06
C TYR A 306 -1.70 18.72 -1.32
N LYS A 307 -0.39 18.96 -1.43
CA LYS A 307 0.26 19.24 -2.71
C LYS A 307 0.07 18.09 -3.69
N THR A 308 0.33 16.85 -3.25
CA THR A 308 0.22 15.68 -4.12
C THR A 308 -1.21 15.43 -4.59
N PHE A 309 -2.20 15.51 -3.71
CA PHE A 309 -3.61 15.34 -4.05
C PHE A 309 -4.08 16.45 -4.99
N ARG A 310 -3.79 17.71 -4.67
CA ARG A 310 -4.16 18.85 -5.50
C ARG A 310 -3.55 18.73 -6.91
N ASP A 311 -2.27 18.39 -7.00
CA ASP A 311 -1.58 18.29 -8.30
C ASP A 311 -2.08 17.07 -9.10
N ARG A 312 -2.36 15.93 -8.45
CA ARG A 312 -2.92 14.74 -9.12
C ARG A 312 -4.36 14.90 -9.57
N LEU A 313 -5.16 15.69 -8.86
CA LEU A 313 -6.59 15.88 -9.10
C LEU A 313 -6.89 17.22 -9.81
N ALA A 314 -5.87 17.93 -10.31
CA ALA A 314 -6.01 19.29 -10.84
C ALA A 314 -6.97 19.40 -12.04
N ASN A 315 -7.05 18.36 -12.87
CA ASN A 315 -7.91 18.32 -14.06
C ASN A 315 -9.29 17.67 -13.78
N LEU A 316 -9.58 17.34 -12.52
CA LEU A 316 -10.81 16.68 -12.12
C LEU A 316 -11.66 17.65 -11.28
N PRO A 317 -13.00 17.57 -11.35
CA PRO A 317 -13.93 18.48 -10.68
C PRO A 317 -14.09 18.13 -9.20
N VAL A 318 -12.98 18.13 -8.45
CA VAL A 318 -12.95 17.87 -7.02
C VAL A 318 -12.15 18.94 -6.29
N THR A 319 -12.69 19.40 -5.17
CA THR A 319 -12.10 20.44 -4.35
C THR A 319 -11.30 19.82 -3.21
N VAL A 320 -9.98 19.99 -3.26
CA VAL A 320 -9.05 19.55 -2.21
C VAL A 320 -8.68 20.74 -1.32
N GLU A 321 -8.90 20.62 -0.02
CA GLU A 321 -8.42 21.60 0.97
C GLU A 321 -7.61 20.91 2.08
N TYR A 322 -6.91 21.72 2.88
CA TYR A 322 -6.20 21.22 4.06
C TYR A 322 -6.42 22.09 5.31
N ILE A 323 -6.29 21.49 6.49
CA ILE A 323 -6.23 22.19 7.78
C ILE A 323 -4.99 21.73 8.55
N ASN A 324 -4.09 22.66 8.85
CA ASN A 324 -2.94 22.43 9.71
C ASN A 324 -2.55 23.73 10.44
N ARG A 325 -1.47 23.68 11.23
CA ARG A 325 -0.97 24.82 12.02
C ARG A 325 -0.48 26.03 11.20
N PHE A 326 -0.32 25.88 9.88
CA PHE A 326 0.15 26.97 9.01
C PHE A 326 -1.00 27.85 8.50
N LYS A 327 -2.26 27.42 8.64
CA LYS A 327 -3.43 28.27 8.35
C LYS A 327 -3.76 29.14 9.57
N THR A 328 -4.17 30.39 9.30
CA THR A 328 -4.67 31.29 10.36
C THR A 328 -6.03 30.82 10.88
N ALA A 329 -6.42 31.27 12.08
CA ALA A 329 -7.71 30.90 12.65
C ALA A 329 -8.90 31.27 11.74
N LYS A 330 -8.82 32.42 11.06
CA LYS A 330 -9.82 32.85 10.07
C LYS A 330 -9.91 31.86 8.90
N GLN A 331 -8.78 31.49 8.30
CA GLN A 331 -8.74 30.53 7.19
C GLN A 331 -9.25 29.14 7.59
N VAL A 332 -8.91 28.69 8.81
CA VAL A 332 -9.41 27.41 9.34
C VAL A 332 -10.93 27.46 9.49
N LYS A 333 -11.49 28.55 10.03
CA LYS A 333 -12.93 28.72 10.19
C LYS A 333 -13.66 28.71 8.83
N GLU A 334 -13.16 29.46 7.85
CA GLU A 334 -13.72 29.47 6.49
C GLU A 334 -13.65 28.09 5.83
N THR A 335 -12.56 27.34 6.05
CA THR A 335 -12.44 25.96 5.55
C THR A 335 -13.48 25.06 6.21
N MET A 336 -13.68 25.17 7.53
CA MET A 336 -14.70 24.39 8.26
C MET A 336 -16.12 24.70 7.77
N GLU A 337 -16.43 25.96 7.47
CA GLU A 337 -17.72 26.37 6.92
C GLU A 337 -17.96 25.77 5.52
N ARG A 338 -16.94 25.76 4.64
CA ARG A 338 -17.04 25.11 3.33
C ARG A 338 -17.21 23.59 3.43
N VAL A 339 -16.50 22.95 4.36
CA VAL A 339 -16.65 21.51 4.63
C VAL A 339 -18.05 21.18 5.12
N ALA A 340 -18.59 21.95 6.07
CA ALA A 340 -19.95 21.76 6.58
C ALA A 340 -21.03 22.02 5.52
N ALA A 341 -20.77 22.92 4.57
CA ALA A 341 -21.64 23.17 3.43
C ALA A 341 -21.54 22.09 2.33
N GLY A 342 -20.55 21.19 2.40
CA GLY A 342 -20.27 20.19 1.37
C GLY A 342 -19.61 20.77 0.11
N ARG A 343 -18.91 21.91 0.22
CA ARG A 343 -18.16 22.53 -0.90
C ARG A 343 -16.70 22.04 -0.99
N THR A 344 -16.26 21.27 -0.01
CA THR A 344 -14.92 20.66 0.03
C THR A 344 -15.10 19.15 -0.04
N ASP A 345 -14.62 18.54 -1.12
CA ASP A 345 -14.75 17.09 -1.34
C ASP A 345 -13.70 16.32 -0.56
N ILE A 346 -12.46 16.80 -0.54
CA ILE A 346 -11.33 16.14 0.14
C ILE A 346 -10.69 17.10 1.12
N LEU A 347 -10.69 16.74 2.41
CA LEU A 347 -10.07 17.52 3.47
C LEU A 347 -8.88 16.78 4.08
N ILE A 348 -7.69 17.36 3.95
CA ILE A 348 -6.44 16.81 4.47
C ILE A 348 -6.05 17.53 5.76
N GLY A 349 -5.67 16.82 6.81
CA GLY A 349 -5.32 17.49 8.04
C GLY A 349 -4.72 16.61 9.11
N THR A 350 -4.28 17.26 10.18
CA THR A 350 -3.73 16.56 11.34
C THR A 350 -4.85 16.17 12.32
N HIS A 351 -4.51 15.95 13.60
CA HIS A 351 -5.48 15.72 14.67
C HIS A 351 -6.61 16.78 14.74
N ALA A 352 -6.43 17.96 14.14
CA ALA A 352 -7.48 18.96 13.96
C ALA A 352 -8.76 18.41 13.31
N LEU A 353 -8.66 17.39 12.44
CA LEU A 353 -9.82 16.73 11.84
C LEU A 353 -10.68 15.96 12.85
N THR A 354 -10.12 15.61 14.02
CA THR A 354 -10.86 14.93 15.10
C THR A 354 -11.49 15.92 16.09
N ASN A 355 -11.44 17.22 15.80
CA ASN A 355 -12.07 18.24 16.64
C ASN A 355 -13.59 18.21 16.45
N LYS A 356 -14.35 18.23 17.55
CA LYS A 356 -15.83 18.23 17.53
C LYS A 356 -16.44 19.41 16.75
N LYS A 357 -15.69 20.50 16.59
CA LYS A 357 -16.11 21.68 15.82
C LYS A 357 -16.12 21.46 14.30
N LEU A 358 -15.36 20.48 13.80
CA LEU A 358 -15.37 20.14 12.39
C LEU A 358 -16.52 19.16 12.14
N GLN A 359 -17.46 19.57 11.29
CA GLN A 359 -18.59 18.74 10.87
C GLN A 359 -18.53 18.57 9.36
N PHE A 360 -18.49 17.32 8.91
CA PHE A 360 -18.68 16.99 7.50
C PHE A 360 -20.19 16.92 7.23
N LYS A 361 -20.59 17.35 6.04
CA LYS A 361 -21.96 17.20 5.55
C LYS A 361 -22.30 15.74 5.30
N ASP A 362 -21.40 15.01 4.63
CA ASP A 362 -21.59 13.60 4.28
C ASP A 362 -20.22 12.91 4.08
N LEU A 363 -19.60 12.51 5.19
CA LEU A 363 -18.30 11.82 5.18
C LEU A 363 -18.48 10.36 4.75
N GLY A 364 -17.92 9.98 3.61
CA GLY A 364 -17.96 8.60 3.11
C GLY A 364 -16.67 7.83 3.27
N LEU A 365 -15.50 8.49 3.30
CA LEU A 365 -14.20 7.82 3.39
C LEU A 365 -13.24 8.53 4.36
N LEU A 366 -12.62 7.74 5.24
CA LEU A 366 -11.57 8.15 6.15
C LEU A 366 -10.25 7.46 5.79
N ILE A 367 -9.27 8.24 5.35
CA ILE A 367 -7.91 7.78 5.06
C ILE A 367 -7.01 8.16 6.24
N ILE A 368 -6.27 7.19 6.79
CA ILE A 368 -5.36 7.41 7.93
C ILE A 368 -3.95 6.99 7.51
N ASP A 369 -3.03 7.94 7.45
CA ASP A 369 -1.62 7.64 7.19
C ASP A 369 -0.83 7.56 8.50
N GLU A 370 0.01 6.54 8.63
CA GLU A 370 0.91 6.35 9.77
C GLU A 370 0.16 6.34 11.14
N GLU A 371 -0.89 5.52 11.25
CA GLU A 371 -1.78 5.42 12.42
C GLU A 371 -1.01 5.25 13.76
N GLN A 372 0.15 4.58 13.72
CA GLN A 372 1.01 4.36 14.89
C GLN A 372 1.47 5.67 15.57
N LYS A 373 1.61 6.77 14.81
CA LYS A 373 2.10 8.07 15.31
C LYS A 373 1.03 8.90 16.04
N PHE A 374 -0.24 8.49 16.04
CA PHE A 374 -1.28 9.19 16.77
C PHE A 374 -1.38 8.75 18.24
N GLY A 375 -1.66 9.73 19.11
CA GLY A 375 -1.92 9.48 20.54
C GLY A 375 -3.26 8.80 20.80
N VAL A 376 -3.43 8.27 22.02
CA VAL A 376 -4.61 7.48 22.45
C VAL A 376 -5.92 8.23 22.25
N LYS A 377 -6.00 9.51 22.65
CA LYS A 377 -7.21 10.34 22.50
C LYS A 377 -7.71 10.45 21.05
N THR A 378 -6.79 10.58 20.09
CA THR A 378 -7.15 10.63 18.66
C THR A 378 -7.65 9.27 18.21
N LYS A 379 -6.97 8.19 18.60
CA LYS A 379 -7.34 6.82 18.26
C LYS A 379 -8.74 6.45 18.78
N ASP A 380 -9.11 6.89 19.97
CA ASP A 380 -10.44 6.61 20.51
C ASP A 380 -11.55 7.34 19.73
N LYS A 381 -11.34 8.62 19.38
CA LYS A 381 -12.28 9.34 18.49
C LYS A 381 -12.38 8.70 17.10
N LEU A 382 -11.27 8.19 16.58
CA LEU A 382 -11.29 7.50 15.29
C LEU A 382 -12.13 6.22 15.36
N LYS A 383 -12.09 5.47 16.47
CA LYS A 383 -12.95 4.28 16.63
C LYS A 383 -14.43 4.62 16.49
N GLU A 384 -14.87 5.77 17.00
CA GLU A 384 -16.27 6.21 16.89
C GLU A 384 -16.64 6.55 15.43
N ILE A 385 -15.80 7.32 14.74
CA ILE A 385 -16.02 7.71 13.33
C ILE A 385 -15.99 6.47 12.41
N LYS A 386 -15.05 5.56 12.67
CA LYS A 386 -14.83 4.35 11.85
C LYS A 386 -16.08 3.47 11.78
N VAL A 387 -16.99 3.46 12.76
CA VAL A 387 -18.10 2.48 12.81
C VAL A 387 -18.98 2.50 11.55
N ASN A 388 -19.23 3.68 10.98
CA ASN A 388 -20.17 3.86 9.87
C ASN A 388 -19.52 4.39 8.58
N VAL A 389 -18.19 4.51 8.56
CA VAL A 389 -17.45 5.16 7.47
C VAL A 389 -16.37 4.21 6.96
N ASP A 390 -16.22 4.14 5.64
CA ASP A 390 -15.14 3.39 5.01
C ASP A 390 -13.80 3.93 5.48
N THR A 391 -12.90 3.04 5.84
CA THR A 391 -11.63 3.38 6.48
C THR A 391 -10.48 2.71 5.74
N LEU A 392 -9.59 3.53 5.20
CA LEU A 392 -8.35 3.10 4.55
C LEU A 392 -7.17 3.53 5.41
N THR A 393 -6.45 2.58 5.99
CA THR A 393 -5.21 2.87 6.75
C THR A 393 -3.98 2.58 5.91
N LEU A 394 -3.01 3.49 5.90
CA LEU A 394 -1.73 3.33 5.24
C LEU A 394 -0.63 3.21 6.29
N SER A 395 0.31 2.27 6.10
CA SER A 395 1.46 2.14 6.98
C SER A 395 2.73 1.77 6.22
N ALA A 396 3.82 2.46 6.54
CA ALA A 396 5.15 2.09 6.06
C ALA A 396 5.73 0.85 6.77
N THR A 397 5.36 0.61 8.03
CA THR A 397 5.94 -0.47 8.82
C THR A 397 5.20 -1.78 8.58
N PRO A 398 5.86 -2.81 8.02
CA PRO A 398 5.22 -4.10 7.82
C PRO A 398 4.84 -4.70 9.18
N ILE A 399 3.57 -5.08 9.33
CA ILE A 399 3.12 -5.81 10.51
C ILE A 399 3.82 -7.18 10.52
N PRO A 400 4.36 -7.64 11.67
CA PRO A 400 4.96 -8.97 11.78
C PRO A 400 4.01 -10.05 11.24
N ARG A 401 4.50 -11.00 10.45
CA ARG A 401 3.65 -12.02 9.80
C ARG A 401 2.84 -12.85 10.80
N THR A 402 3.34 -13.05 12.01
CA THR A 402 2.63 -13.71 13.11
C THR A 402 1.38 -12.93 13.53
N LEU A 403 1.43 -11.60 13.52
CA LEU A 403 0.28 -10.72 13.72
C LEU A 403 -0.64 -10.70 12.49
N HIS A 404 -0.07 -10.77 11.28
CA HIS A 404 -0.85 -10.89 10.03
C HIS A 404 -1.75 -12.13 10.02
N PHE A 405 -1.23 -13.31 10.40
CA PHE A 405 -2.05 -14.52 10.53
C PHE A 405 -3.08 -14.44 11.66
N SER A 406 -2.76 -13.72 12.74
CA SER A 406 -3.68 -13.52 13.87
C SER A 406 -4.80 -12.52 13.54
N LEU A 407 -4.60 -11.66 12.54
CA LEU A 407 -5.55 -10.67 12.06
C LEU A 407 -6.32 -11.13 10.81
N MET A 408 -5.95 -12.28 10.22
CA MET A 408 -6.66 -12.87 9.09
C MET A 408 -8.12 -13.14 9.48
N GLY A 409 -9.04 -12.43 8.82
CA GLY A 409 -10.50 -12.50 9.05
C GLY A 409 -11.06 -11.38 9.93
N ALA A 410 -10.22 -10.63 10.66
CA ALA A 410 -10.67 -9.52 11.50
C ALA A 410 -10.41 -8.13 10.87
N ARG A 411 -9.42 -8.04 9.96
CA ARG A 411 -9.11 -6.81 9.22
C ARG A 411 -8.59 -7.16 7.83
N ASP A 412 -9.11 -6.49 6.81
CA ASP A 412 -8.68 -6.67 5.44
C ASP A 412 -7.31 -6.01 5.22
N LEU A 413 -6.39 -6.74 4.56
CA LEU A 413 -4.98 -6.35 4.47
C LEU A 413 -4.44 -6.57 3.06
N SER A 414 -3.92 -5.50 2.47
CA SER A 414 -3.16 -5.55 1.21
C SER A 414 -1.70 -5.20 1.47
N VAL A 415 -0.79 -6.06 1.04
CA VAL A 415 0.66 -5.88 1.21
C VAL A 415 1.32 -5.57 -0.13
N ILE A 416 2.00 -4.44 -0.21
CA ILE A 416 2.82 -4.02 -1.33
C ILE A 416 4.27 -4.36 -0.99
N ALA A 417 4.78 -5.44 -1.60
CA ALA A 417 6.13 -5.95 -1.32
C ALA A 417 7.10 -5.71 -2.48
N THR A 418 6.57 -5.48 -3.68
CA THR A 418 7.31 -5.24 -4.91
C THR A 418 7.69 -3.75 -5.00
N PRO A 419 8.99 -3.42 -4.97
CA PRO A 419 9.43 -2.04 -5.15
C PRO A 419 9.12 -1.54 -6.57
N PRO A 420 8.86 -0.24 -6.76
CA PRO A 420 8.79 0.34 -8.10
C PRO A 420 10.14 0.18 -8.84
N PRO A 421 10.14 0.09 -10.19
CA PRO A 421 11.34 -0.26 -10.97
C PRO A 421 12.54 0.69 -10.77
N ASN A 422 12.30 1.97 -10.46
CA ASN A 422 13.35 2.97 -10.31
C ASN A 422 13.97 3.02 -8.90
N ARG A 423 13.53 2.16 -7.97
CA ARG A 423 14.04 2.22 -6.59
C ARG A 423 15.32 1.40 -6.47
N GLN A 424 16.44 2.09 -6.31
CA GLN A 424 17.70 1.44 -5.95
C GLN A 424 17.72 1.09 -4.45
N PRO A 425 18.28 -0.08 -4.07
CA PRO A 425 18.46 -0.41 -2.66
C PRO A 425 19.47 0.56 -2.03
N VAL A 426 19.21 0.96 -0.78
CA VAL A 426 20.17 1.72 0.02
C VAL A 426 21.23 0.75 0.53
N THR A 427 22.49 0.95 0.15
CA THR A 427 23.61 0.22 0.76
C THR A 427 23.84 0.76 2.16
N THR A 428 23.64 -0.07 3.17
CA THR A 428 23.87 0.28 4.58
C THR A 428 25.01 -0.57 5.11
N GLU A 429 26.06 0.09 5.58
CA GLU A 429 27.20 -0.55 6.24
C GLU A 429 27.17 -0.21 7.73
N LEU A 430 27.32 -1.23 8.58
CA LEU A 430 27.51 -1.06 10.02
C LEU A 430 29.01 -1.07 10.30
N GLN A 431 29.57 0.10 10.61
CA GLN A 431 30.97 0.23 11.02
C GLN A 431 31.04 0.22 12.55
N VAL A 432 31.94 -0.61 13.08
CA VAL A 432 32.27 -0.61 14.51
C VAL A 432 33.35 0.46 14.70
N PHE A 433 33.03 1.51 15.46
CA PHE A 433 33.99 2.56 15.85
C PHE A 433 34.68 2.19 17.16
#